data_AF-A0A919YED2-F1
#
_entry.id   AF-A0A919YED2-F1
#
_cell.length_a   1.000
_cell.length_b   1.000
_cell.length_c   1.000
_cell.angle_alpha   90.00
_cell.angle_beta   90.00
_cell.angle_gamma   90.00
#
_symmetry.space_group_name_H-M   'P 1'
#
loop_
_entity.id
_entity.type
_entity.pdbx_description
1 polymer ?
#
loop_
_entity_poly.entity_id
_entity_poly.type
_entity_poly.pdbx_seq_one_letter_code
_entity_poly.pdbx_strand_id
1 'polypeptide(L)'
;MNIRITKGSPLLATEGGHYRFHDLGPDAPHSKGSGPHISPERQKQIDALESGEYSGKGSKGTGEARPIKEVEIVDHTGKPIGELDEIDLKNGIFYEDKAAKGLDIINPKTVLPAQTHQQLTNKQILGKTRKRIKNIAEATATRATKNGTPEVPSLEQIKDIRKFIFRLDGDTPELRQAVKNSLEQLRKEFPDYTFDALFGGKK
;
A
#
# COMPACT_ATOMS: atom_id res chain seq x y z
N MET A 1 30.75 -60.85 -8.95
CA MET A 1 32.07 -60.84 -8.31
C MET A 1 32.14 -59.66 -7.33
N ASN A 2 32.22 -59.98 -6.01
CA ASN A 2 33.08 -59.42 -4.93
C ASN A 2 33.08 -57.88 -4.76
N ILE A 3 32.56 -57.16 -3.73
CA ILE A 3 32.42 -57.21 -2.25
C ILE A 3 33.73 -57.27 -1.40
N ARG A 4 33.81 -56.32 -0.43
CA ARG A 4 34.51 -56.27 0.90
C ARG A 4 35.71 -55.29 0.97
N ILE A 5 35.65 -54.17 1.71
CA ILE A 5 35.68 -53.89 3.18
C ILE A 5 37.08 -54.05 3.80
N THR A 6 37.58 -52.98 4.44
CA THR A 6 38.07 -52.85 5.85
C THR A 6 38.61 -51.43 6.06
N LYS A 7 38.71 -50.80 7.24
CA LYS A 7 38.11 -50.82 8.59
C LYS A 7 38.75 -49.61 9.31
N GLY A 8 38.04 -48.93 10.21
CA GLY A 8 38.68 -48.00 11.15
C GLY A 8 37.70 -47.05 11.85
N SER A 9 37.18 -47.49 13.00
CA SER A 9 36.58 -46.66 14.05
C SER A 9 37.30 -47.08 15.36
N PRO A 10 37.30 -46.33 16.49
CA PRO A 10 36.05 -45.85 17.13
C PRO A 10 36.13 -44.62 18.10
N LEU A 11 34.94 -44.29 18.66
CA LEU A 11 34.60 -43.56 19.92
C LEU A 11 34.61 -42.01 19.90
N LEU A 12 33.46 -41.32 20.02
CA LEU A 12 32.62 -40.96 21.21
C LEU A 12 33.22 -39.85 22.11
N ALA A 13 32.51 -38.71 22.20
CA ALA A 13 32.22 -37.92 23.44
C ALA A 13 32.15 -36.38 23.21
N THR A 14 30.94 -35.85 23.41
CA THR A 14 30.53 -34.67 24.22
C THR A 14 31.33 -33.35 24.29
N GLU A 15 30.50 -32.29 24.30
CA GLU A 15 30.55 -31.11 25.17
C GLU A 15 31.17 -29.79 24.69
N GLY A 16 30.43 -28.72 25.01
CA GLY A 16 30.72 -27.34 24.68
C GLY A 16 31.80 -26.71 25.55
N GLY A 17 32.48 -25.70 25.00
CA GLY A 17 33.19 -24.67 25.76
C GLY A 17 32.29 -23.45 25.85
N HIS A 18 31.87 -22.93 27.00
CA HIS A 18 32.54 -22.59 28.25
C HIS A 18 33.52 -21.40 28.11
N TYR A 19 32.99 -20.18 28.26
CA TYR A 19 33.75 -18.99 28.66
C TYR A 19 33.46 -18.69 30.13
N ARG A 20 34.56 -18.51 30.89
CA ARG A 20 34.63 -18.48 32.36
C ARG A 20 34.02 -17.22 32.98
N PHE A 21 33.29 -17.45 34.07
CA PHE A 21 32.97 -16.50 35.13
C PHE A 21 34.20 -16.18 35.98
N HIS A 22 34.34 -14.94 36.42
CA HIS A 22 35.13 -14.60 37.62
C HIS A 22 34.22 -14.72 38.85
N ASP A 23 34.79 -15.21 39.94
CA ASP A 23 34.10 -15.73 41.12
C ASP A 23 34.44 -14.89 42.38
N LEU A 24 33.51 -14.96 43.35
CA LEU A 24 33.60 -14.61 44.80
C LEU A 24 33.12 -13.22 45.30
N GLY A 25 31.98 -13.26 46.03
CA GLY A 25 31.17 -12.16 46.65
C GLY A 25 31.61 -11.72 48.07
N PRO A 26 30.73 -11.56 49.10
CA PRO A 26 29.26 -11.62 49.17
C PRO A 26 28.61 -10.34 49.77
N ASP A 27 27.28 -10.20 49.67
CA ASP A 27 26.37 -9.80 50.76
C ASP A 27 24.98 -9.49 50.19
N ALA A 28 24.05 -10.41 50.41
CA ALA A 28 22.63 -10.13 50.25
C ALA A 28 22.12 -9.39 51.50
N PRO A 29 21.11 -8.51 51.32
CA PRO A 29 19.87 -8.85 52.01
C PRO A 29 18.63 -8.70 51.12
N HIS A 30 17.80 -9.73 51.22
CA HIS A 30 16.36 -9.80 51.01
C HIS A 30 15.64 -8.58 50.40
N SER A 31 15.03 -8.76 49.23
CA SER A 31 13.73 -8.15 48.96
C SER A 31 12.84 -9.06 48.12
N LYS A 32 11.55 -8.95 48.43
CA LYS A 32 10.49 -9.92 48.20
C LYS A 32 10.08 -9.99 46.73
N GLY A 33 9.51 -11.15 46.37
CA GLY A 33 9.02 -11.44 45.02
C GLY A 33 8.20 -10.31 44.42
N SER A 34 8.35 -10.13 43.12
CA SER A 34 7.45 -9.35 42.28
C SER A 34 7.51 -10.00 40.90
N GLY A 35 6.39 -10.63 40.52
CA GLY A 35 6.22 -11.25 39.21
C GLY A 35 6.41 -10.24 38.06
N PRO A 36 6.37 -10.70 36.80
CA PRO A 36 6.54 -9.82 35.66
C PRO A 36 5.52 -8.68 35.76
N HIS A 37 6.00 -7.44 35.88
CA HIS A 37 5.16 -6.26 36.00
C HIS A 37 4.57 -5.94 34.62
N ILE A 38 3.58 -6.73 34.22
CA ILE A 38 2.78 -6.49 33.02
C ILE A 38 1.91 -5.28 33.33
N SER A 39 1.94 -4.25 32.48
CA SER A 39 1.09 -3.08 32.67
C SER A 39 -0.39 -3.49 32.64
N PRO A 40 -1.28 -2.80 33.37
CA PRO A 40 -2.72 -3.11 33.37
C PRO A 40 -3.33 -3.14 31.96
N GLU A 41 -2.76 -2.37 31.03
CA GLU A 41 -3.14 -2.35 29.61
C GLU A 41 -2.69 -3.59 28.85
N ARG A 42 -1.48 -4.12 29.10
CA ARG A 42 -1.03 -5.37 28.49
C ARG A 42 -1.78 -6.57 29.07
N GLN A 43 -2.10 -6.55 30.36
CA GLN A 43 -2.89 -7.63 30.97
C GLN A 43 -4.30 -7.68 30.36
N LYS A 44 -4.96 -6.53 30.19
CA LYS A 44 -6.24 -6.44 29.47
C LYS A 44 -6.19 -6.98 28.04
N GLN A 45 -5.08 -6.80 27.34
CA GLN A 45 -4.93 -7.29 25.96
C GLN A 45 -4.74 -8.81 25.93
N ILE A 46 -4.00 -9.38 26.88
CA ILE A 46 -3.79 -10.83 27.00
C ILE A 46 -5.10 -11.51 27.40
N ASP A 47 -5.83 -10.96 28.38
CA ASP A 47 -7.12 -11.50 28.84
C ASP A 47 -8.21 -11.41 27.74
N ALA A 48 -8.15 -10.39 26.87
CA ALA A 48 -9.05 -10.24 25.72
C ALA A 48 -8.73 -11.21 24.56
N LEU A 49 -7.47 -11.67 24.44
CA LEU A 49 -7.06 -12.69 23.47
C LEU A 49 -7.44 -14.10 23.94
N GLU A 50 -7.36 -14.36 25.25
CA GLU A 50 -7.62 -15.68 25.85
C GLU A 50 -9.13 -15.97 26.04
N SER A 51 -9.96 -14.94 26.23
CA SER A 51 -11.42 -15.06 26.37
C SER A 51 -12.17 -15.36 25.07
N GLY A 52 -11.49 -15.38 23.91
CA GLY A 52 -12.15 -15.61 22.61
C GLY A 52 -13.12 -14.50 22.19
N GLU A 53 -13.19 -13.40 22.93
CA GLU A 53 -14.00 -12.21 22.62
C GLU A 53 -13.24 -11.16 21.80
N TYR A 54 -12.20 -11.56 21.05
CA TYR A 54 -11.71 -10.75 19.94
C TYR A 54 -12.60 -10.95 18.71
N SER A 55 -13.86 -10.50 18.80
CA SER A 55 -14.50 -9.98 17.60
C SER A 55 -13.78 -8.67 17.32
N GLY A 56 -12.83 -8.65 16.39
CA GLY A 56 -12.19 -7.43 15.93
C GLY A 56 -13.28 -6.38 15.75
N LYS A 57 -13.28 -5.39 16.64
CA LYS A 57 -14.27 -4.31 16.66
C LYS A 57 -14.02 -3.52 15.39
N GLY A 58 -14.68 -3.96 14.31
CA GLY A 58 -15.11 -3.07 13.26
C GLY A 58 -15.79 -1.92 13.98
N SER A 59 -15.17 -0.76 13.89
CA SER A 59 -15.72 0.50 14.33
C SER A 59 -17.10 0.63 13.71
N LYS A 60 -18.14 0.26 14.47
CA LYS A 60 -19.53 0.53 14.14
C LYS A 60 -19.76 2.02 14.41
N GLY A 61 -19.06 2.84 13.65
CA GLY A 61 -19.30 4.27 13.53
C GLY A 61 -20.34 4.44 12.45
N THR A 62 -21.53 4.87 12.82
CA THR A 62 -22.51 5.52 11.93
C THR A 62 -22.01 6.91 11.48
N GLY A 63 -20.74 6.98 11.07
CA GLY A 63 -20.15 8.12 10.37
C GLY A 63 -19.90 7.68 8.95
N GLU A 64 -20.34 8.45 7.97
CA GLU A 64 -20.05 8.19 6.57
C GLU A 64 -18.56 7.89 6.41
N ALA A 65 -18.22 6.69 5.91
CA ALA A 65 -16.85 6.30 5.64
C ALA A 65 -16.25 7.35 4.70
N ARG A 66 -15.43 8.24 5.24
CA ARG A 66 -14.83 9.32 4.47
C ARG A 66 -13.84 8.70 3.48
N PRO A 67 -13.75 9.23 2.25
CA PRO A 67 -12.75 8.78 1.31
C PRO A 67 -11.34 8.86 1.93
N ILE A 68 -10.58 7.79 1.77
CA ILE A 68 -9.21 7.65 2.26
C ILE A 68 -8.29 8.35 1.26
N LYS A 69 -7.37 9.20 1.72
CA LYS A 69 -6.53 10.03 0.84
C LYS A 69 -5.07 9.60 0.88
N GLU A 70 -4.40 9.79 -0.26
CA GLU A 70 -2.96 9.64 -0.47
C GLU A 70 -2.40 8.31 0.07
N VAL A 71 -2.79 7.21 -0.57
CA VAL A 71 -2.35 5.86 -0.21
C VAL A 71 -1.20 5.41 -1.11
N GLU A 72 -0.08 5.02 -0.53
CA GLU A 72 1.03 4.38 -1.24
C GLU A 72 0.81 2.87 -1.36
N ILE A 73 1.14 2.33 -2.53
CA ILE A 73 1.28 0.89 -2.76
C ILE A 73 2.77 0.54 -2.80
N VAL A 74 3.16 -0.48 -2.04
CA VAL A 74 4.55 -0.92 -1.92
C VAL A 74 4.75 -2.33 -2.49
N ASP A 75 5.97 -2.58 -2.98
CA ASP A 75 6.39 -3.90 -3.41
C ASP A 75 6.89 -4.78 -2.25
N HIS A 76 7.29 -6.01 -2.56
CA HIS A 76 7.84 -6.97 -1.60
C HIS A 76 9.11 -6.49 -0.87
N THR A 77 9.82 -5.50 -1.41
CA THR A 77 10.99 -4.89 -0.77
C THR A 77 10.62 -3.71 0.14
N GLY A 78 9.34 -3.34 0.18
CA GLY A 78 8.83 -2.18 0.91
C GLY A 78 9.00 -0.86 0.15
N LYS A 79 9.37 -0.88 -1.13
CA LYS A 79 9.57 0.31 -1.94
C LYS A 79 8.23 0.82 -2.50
N PRO A 80 7.95 2.13 -2.48
CA PRO A 80 6.74 2.67 -3.09
C PRO A 80 6.82 2.52 -4.61
N ILE A 81 5.84 1.82 -5.18
CA ILE A 81 5.72 1.59 -6.63
C ILE A 81 4.64 2.46 -7.27
N GLY A 82 3.74 3.02 -6.46
CA GLY A 82 2.72 3.98 -6.89
C GLY A 82 1.95 4.58 -5.73
N GLU A 83 1.12 5.56 -6.06
CA GLU A 83 0.27 6.30 -5.13
C GLU A 83 -1.17 6.33 -5.68
N LEU A 84 -2.15 6.39 -4.78
CA LEU A 84 -3.58 6.52 -5.05
C LEU A 84 -4.05 7.82 -4.38
N ASP A 85 -4.66 8.72 -5.17
CA ASP A 85 -5.02 10.05 -4.69
C ASP A 85 -6.14 9.95 -3.64
N GLU A 86 -7.24 9.28 -3.98
CA GLU A 86 -8.37 9.09 -3.07
C GLU A 86 -9.10 7.77 -3.35
N ILE A 87 -9.50 7.06 -2.28
CA ILE A 87 -10.13 5.75 -2.32
C ILE A 87 -11.44 5.80 -1.54
N ASP A 88 -12.54 5.49 -2.23
CA ASP A 88 -13.85 5.28 -1.62
C ASP A 88 -14.12 3.77 -1.56
N LEU A 89 -13.88 3.19 -0.38
CA LEU A 89 -14.13 1.76 -0.14
C LEU A 89 -15.61 1.40 -0.13
N LYS A 90 -16.49 2.35 0.21
CA LYS A 90 -17.93 2.11 0.30
C LYS A 90 -18.54 1.92 -1.09
N ASN A 91 -18.14 2.78 -2.02
CA ASN A 91 -18.61 2.73 -3.40
C ASN A 91 -17.67 1.93 -4.33
N GLY A 92 -16.50 1.52 -3.84
CA GLY A 92 -15.49 0.81 -4.62
C GLY A 92 -14.95 1.67 -5.77
N ILE A 93 -14.48 2.87 -5.45
CA ILE A 93 -14.04 3.87 -6.45
C ILE A 93 -12.65 4.40 -6.10
N PHE A 94 -11.77 4.46 -7.11
CA PHE A 94 -10.59 5.30 -7.09
C PHE A 94 -10.90 6.67 -7.70
N TYR A 95 -10.70 7.72 -6.92
CA TYR A 95 -10.74 9.09 -7.41
C TYR A 95 -9.33 9.56 -7.73
N GLU A 96 -9.15 10.11 -8.93
CA GLU A 96 -7.85 10.47 -9.47
C GLU A 96 -7.86 11.92 -9.92
N ASP A 97 -7.06 12.75 -9.26
CA ASP A 97 -7.00 14.18 -9.55
C ASP A 97 -6.02 14.41 -10.69
N LYS A 98 -6.47 15.12 -11.72
CA LYS A 98 -5.70 15.34 -12.94
C LYS A 98 -5.77 16.80 -13.34
N ALA A 99 -4.64 17.47 -13.19
CA ALA A 99 -4.49 18.84 -13.66
C ALA A 99 -4.38 18.88 -15.19
N ALA A 100 -5.13 19.77 -15.82
CA ALA A 100 -5.05 20.14 -17.23
C ALA A 100 -3.97 21.21 -17.50
N LYS A 101 -3.08 21.45 -16.52
CA LYS A 101 -1.97 22.39 -16.61
C LYS A 101 -0.97 21.95 -17.69
N GLY A 102 -0.38 22.90 -18.41
CA GLY A 102 0.67 22.64 -19.39
C GLY A 102 0.22 22.68 -20.85
N LEU A 103 -1.08 22.78 -21.10
CA LEU A 103 -1.64 23.03 -22.44
C LEU A 103 -1.42 24.48 -22.90
N ASP A 104 -1.23 25.38 -21.95
CA ASP A 104 -0.95 26.81 -22.10
C ASP A 104 0.54 27.13 -22.28
N ILE A 105 1.42 26.14 -22.08
CA ILE A 105 2.87 26.32 -22.26
C ILE A 105 3.17 26.36 -23.76
N ILE A 106 3.59 27.52 -24.25
CA ILE A 106 4.00 27.72 -25.64
C ILE A 106 5.48 27.38 -25.78
N ASN A 107 5.83 26.59 -26.79
CA ASN A 107 7.23 26.36 -27.14
C ASN A 107 7.76 27.61 -27.86
N PRO A 108 8.81 28.29 -27.34
CA PRO A 108 9.29 29.56 -27.91
C PRO A 108 9.84 29.43 -29.33
N LYS A 109 10.26 28.22 -29.75
CA LYS A 109 10.81 27.98 -31.10
C LYS A 109 9.73 27.76 -32.16
N THR A 110 8.61 27.14 -31.78
CA THR A 110 7.53 26.80 -32.72
C THR A 110 6.32 27.71 -32.59
N VAL A 111 6.23 28.48 -31.50
CA VAL A 111 5.06 29.33 -31.15
C VAL A 111 3.76 28.53 -31.03
N LEU A 112 3.86 27.20 -30.93
CA LEU A 112 2.74 26.28 -30.73
C LEU A 112 2.73 25.76 -29.30
N PRO A 113 1.58 25.27 -28.80
CA PRO A 113 1.52 24.56 -27.53
C PRO A 113 2.56 23.43 -27.48
N ALA A 114 3.28 23.34 -26.37
CA ALA A 114 4.32 22.33 -26.14
C ALA A 114 3.76 20.90 -26.13
N GLN A 115 2.47 20.75 -25.84
CA GLN A 115 1.78 19.46 -25.85
C GLN A 115 0.31 19.64 -26.26
N THR A 116 -0.24 18.66 -26.98
CA THR A 116 -1.67 18.63 -27.32
C THR A 116 -2.50 18.03 -26.18
N HIS A 117 -3.81 18.32 -26.17
CA HIS A 117 -4.78 17.70 -25.25
C HIS A 117 -4.67 16.16 -25.26
N GLN A 118 -4.56 15.55 -26.45
CA GLN A 118 -4.43 14.09 -26.57
C GLN A 118 -3.13 13.55 -25.99
N GLN A 119 -2.01 14.25 -26.19
CA GLN A 119 -0.73 13.84 -25.62
C GLN A 119 -0.75 13.95 -24.08
N LEU A 120 -1.39 15.00 -23.55
CA LEU A 120 -1.57 15.18 -22.11
C LEU A 120 -2.40 14.02 -21.53
N THR A 121 -3.59 13.74 -22.10
CA THR A 121 -4.48 12.68 -21.59
C THR A 121 -3.87 11.29 -21.76
N ASN A 122 -3.17 11.03 -22.86
CA ASN A 122 -2.44 9.77 -23.05
C ASN A 122 -1.35 9.58 -21.98
N LYS A 123 -0.66 10.64 -21.59
CA LYS A 123 0.37 10.56 -20.54
C LYS A 123 -0.26 10.42 -19.15
N GLN A 124 -1.20 11.30 -18.81
CA GLN A 124 -1.69 11.46 -17.44
C GLN A 124 -2.82 10.51 -17.06
N ILE A 125 -3.65 10.10 -18.01
CA ILE A 125 -4.77 9.19 -17.79
C ILE A 125 -4.39 7.81 -18.27
N LEU A 126 -4.16 7.62 -19.57
CA LEU A 126 -3.94 6.29 -20.14
C LEU A 126 -2.67 5.61 -19.58
N GLY A 127 -1.51 6.26 -19.74
CA GLY A 127 -0.22 5.70 -19.33
C GLY A 127 -0.10 5.47 -17.83
N LYS A 128 -0.52 6.46 -17.02
CA LYS A 128 -0.49 6.33 -15.55
C LYS A 128 -1.48 5.27 -15.04
N THR A 129 -2.69 5.20 -15.59
CA THR A 129 -3.68 4.20 -15.15
C THR A 129 -3.24 2.78 -15.48
N ARG A 130 -2.68 2.53 -16.67
CA ARG A 130 -2.06 1.22 -17.00
C ARG A 130 -1.02 0.82 -15.97
N LYS A 131 -0.09 1.74 -15.66
CA LYS A 131 0.96 1.50 -14.68
C LYS A 131 0.35 1.22 -13.31
N ARG A 132 -0.68 1.97 -12.92
CA ARG A 132 -1.34 1.83 -11.61
C ARG A 132 -2.06 0.49 -11.47
N ILE A 133 -2.84 0.06 -12.47
CA ILE A 133 -3.49 -1.26 -12.46
C ILE A 133 -2.44 -2.38 -12.32
N LYS A 134 -1.35 -2.30 -13.09
CA LYS A 134 -0.23 -3.24 -12.97
C LYS A 134 0.38 -3.22 -11.57
N ASN A 135 0.67 -2.04 -11.04
CA ASN A 135 1.26 -1.88 -9.71
C ASN A 135 0.33 -2.42 -8.61
N ILE A 136 -0.99 -2.23 -8.70
CA ILE A 136 -1.95 -2.79 -7.73
C ILE A 136 -1.92 -4.32 -7.77
N ALA A 137 -1.78 -4.91 -8.95
CA ALA A 137 -1.65 -6.37 -9.09
C ALA A 137 -0.35 -6.89 -8.44
N GLU A 138 0.77 -6.19 -8.63
CA GLU A 138 2.11 -6.55 -8.13
C GLU A 138 2.37 -6.14 -6.67
N ALA A 139 1.58 -5.22 -6.12
CA ALA A 139 1.75 -4.74 -4.75
C ALA A 139 1.62 -5.87 -3.72
N THR A 140 2.33 -5.71 -2.61
CA THR A 140 2.30 -6.63 -1.46
C THR A 140 1.67 -6.00 -0.23
N ALA A 141 1.74 -4.68 -0.10
CA ALA A 141 1.11 -3.95 0.98
C ALA A 141 0.73 -2.51 0.57
N THR A 142 -0.02 -1.86 1.43
CA THR A 142 -0.41 -0.45 1.36
C THR A 142 0.16 0.29 2.57
N ARG A 143 0.43 1.60 2.40
CA ARG A 143 0.91 2.46 3.48
C ARG A 143 0.32 3.86 3.33
N ALA A 144 0.11 4.54 4.46
CA ALA A 144 -0.21 5.97 4.44
C ALA A 144 1.01 6.76 3.96
N THR A 145 0.78 7.77 3.11
CA THR A 145 1.79 8.81 2.86
C THR A 145 1.91 9.74 4.06
N LYS A 146 2.87 10.68 3.99
CA LYS A 146 3.06 11.70 5.04
C LYS A 146 1.84 12.63 5.23
N ASN A 147 1.01 12.84 4.20
CA ASN A 147 -0.21 13.66 4.29
C ASN A 147 -1.50 12.85 4.14
N GLY A 148 -1.40 11.52 3.99
CA GLY A 148 -2.53 10.61 3.89
C GLY A 148 -3.22 10.38 5.23
N THR A 149 -4.39 9.75 5.17
CA THR A 149 -5.12 9.36 6.38
C THR A 149 -4.38 8.22 7.10
N PRO A 150 -4.34 8.21 8.45
CA PRO A 150 -3.64 7.16 9.21
C PRO A 150 -4.22 5.76 8.97
N GLU A 151 -5.53 5.70 8.75
CA GLU A 151 -6.23 4.48 8.36
C GLU A 151 -6.11 4.30 6.85
N VAL A 152 -5.44 3.21 6.45
CA VAL A 152 -5.27 2.83 5.05
C VAL A 152 -5.92 1.48 4.80
N PRO A 153 -6.54 1.29 3.62
CA PRO A 153 -7.18 0.03 3.28
C PRO A 153 -6.14 -1.07 3.14
N SER A 154 -6.55 -2.31 3.39
CA SER A 154 -5.73 -3.47 3.05
C SER A 154 -5.55 -3.59 1.54
N LEU A 155 -4.50 -4.28 1.13
CA LEU A 155 -4.25 -4.56 -0.28
C LEU A 155 -5.42 -5.33 -0.94
N GLU A 156 -6.05 -6.24 -0.21
CA GLU A 156 -7.20 -7.02 -0.69
C GLU A 156 -8.39 -6.10 -1.00
N GLN A 157 -8.70 -5.17 -0.10
CA GLN A 157 -9.78 -4.20 -0.28
C GLN A 157 -9.59 -3.34 -1.54
N ILE A 158 -8.34 -2.92 -1.83
CA ILE A 158 -8.07 -2.12 -3.04
C ILE A 158 -7.97 -2.99 -4.30
N LYS A 159 -7.59 -4.27 -4.18
CA LYS A 159 -7.49 -5.21 -5.29
C LYS A 159 -8.84 -5.61 -5.86
N ASP A 160 -9.94 -5.39 -5.16
CA ASP A 160 -11.29 -5.65 -5.66
C ASP A 160 -11.93 -4.43 -6.35
N ILE A 161 -11.34 -3.25 -6.21
CA ILE A 161 -11.85 -2.03 -6.82
C ILE A 161 -11.58 -2.04 -8.33
N ARG A 162 -12.64 -1.80 -9.11
CA ARG A 162 -12.59 -1.79 -10.58
C ARG A 162 -13.02 -0.48 -11.21
N LYS A 163 -13.41 0.52 -10.40
CA LYS A 163 -13.91 1.80 -10.90
C LYS A 163 -12.92 2.94 -10.65
N PHE A 164 -12.62 3.69 -11.70
CA PHE A 164 -11.82 4.91 -11.65
C PHE A 164 -12.66 6.11 -12.08
N ILE A 165 -12.64 7.18 -11.30
CA ILE A 165 -13.21 8.48 -11.65
C ILE A 165 -12.08 9.51 -11.69
N PHE A 166 -11.81 10.04 -12.88
CA PHE A 166 -10.82 11.11 -13.07
C PHE A 166 -11.47 12.47 -12.84
N ARG A 167 -10.97 13.26 -11.89
CA ARG A 167 -11.43 14.62 -11.61
C ARG A 167 -10.47 15.60 -12.29
N LEU A 168 -10.94 16.30 -13.31
CA LEU A 168 -10.17 17.28 -14.06
C LEU A 168 -10.52 18.71 -13.64
N ASP A 169 -9.50 19.55 -13.46
CA ASP A 169 -9.65 20.99 -13.19
C ASP A 169 -9.97 21.81 -14.44
N GLY A 170 -9.62 21.29 -15.63
CA GLY A 170 -9.94 21.88 -16.93
C GLY A 170 -11.26 21.36 -17.51
N ASP A 171 -11.95 22.23 -18.26
CA ASP A 171 -13.17 21.88 -18.97
C ASP A 171 -13.24 22.57 -20.34
N THR A 172 -12.61 21.96 -21.35
CA THR A 172 -12.69 22.39 -22.75
C THR A 172 -13.21 21.25 -23.63
N PRO A 173 -13.89 21.54 -24.76
CA PRO A 173 -14.35 20.51 -25.69
C PRO A 173 -13.22 19.58 -26.17
N GLU A 174 -12.05 20.15 -26.46
CA GLU A 174 -10.87 19.41 -26.91
C GLU A 174 -10.33 18.48 -25.82
N LEU A 175 -10.32 18.95 -24.56
CA LEU A 175 -9.93 18.12 -23.42
C LEU A 175 -10.94 16.98 -23.22
N ARG A 176 -12.24 17.27 -23.25
CA ARG A 176 -13.30 16.24 -23.12
C ARG A 176 -13.15 15.16 -24.17
N GLN A 177 -12.91 15.54 -25.43
CA GLN A 177 -12.71 14.58 -26.52
C GLN A 177 -11.43 13.77 -26.33
N ALA A 178 -10.32 14.41 -25.96
CA ALA A 178 -9.05 13.74 -25.69
C ALA A 178 -9.13 12.75 -24.52
N VAL A 179 -9.86 13.10 -23.45
CA VAL A 179 -10.13 12.21 -22.32
C VAL A 179 -10.97 11.04 -22.79
N LYS A 180 -12.07 11.28 -23.52
CA LYS A 180 -12.94 10.23 -24.06
C LYS A 180 -12.13 9.19 -24.85
N ASN A 181 -11.25 9.62 -25.74
CA ASN A 181 -10.38 8.75 -26.52
C ASN A 181 -9.49 7.87 -25.61
N SER A 182 -8.89 8.46 -24.58
CA SER A 182 -8.07 7.73 -23.61
C SER A 182 -8.89 6.73 -22.78
N LEU A 183 -10.12 7.10 -22.37
CA LEU A 183 -11.01 6.20 -21.64
C LEU A 183 -11.50 5.03 -22.50
N GLU A 184 -11.82 5.27 -23.77
CA GLU A 184 -12.18 4.19 -24.70
C GLU A 184 -11.04 3.19 -24.88
N GLN A 185 -9.80 3.67 -24.95
CA GLN A 185 -8.64 2.79 -25.00
C GLN A 185 -8.46 1.99 -23.71
N LEU A 186 -8.64 2.61 -22.55
CA LEU A 186 -8.61 1.90 -21.26
C LEU A 186 -9.69 0.82 -21.17
N ARG A 187 -10.93 1.11 -21.60
CA ARG A 187 -12.03 0.13 -21.61
C ARG A 187 -11.75 -1.06 -22.53
N LYS A 188 -11.05 -0.85 -23.65
CA LYS A 188 -10.64 -1.94 -24.55
C LYS A 188 -9.58 -2.84 -23.92
N GLU A 189 -8.65 -2.26 -23.16
CA GLU A 189 -7.53 -3.00 -22.56
C GLU A 189 -7.89 -3.63 -21.21
N PHE A 190 -8.84 -3.06 -20.49
CA PHE A 190 -9.28 -3.49 -19.18
C PHE A 190 -10.82 -3.55 -19.15
N PRO A 191 -11.44 -4.56 -19.80
CA PRO A 191 -12.90 -4.64 -19.94
C PRO A 191 -13.63 -4.82 -18.60
N ASP A 192 -12.96 -5.40 -17.60
CA ASP A 192 -13.51 -5.58 -16.25
C ASP A 192 -13.47 -4.31 -15.39
N TYR A 193 -12.89 -3.22 -15.92
CA TYR A 193 -12.78 -1.94 -15.24
C TYR A 193 -13.74 -0.91 -15.84
N THR A 194 -14.27 -0.06 -14.95
CA THR A 194 -15.10 1.09 -15.34
C THR A 194 -14.27 2.36 -15.17
N PHE A 195 -14.30 3.23 -16.19
CA PHE A 195 -13.57 4.49 -16.20
C PHE A 195 -14.51 5.64 -16.54
N ASP A 196 -14.57 6.66 -15.71
CA ASP A 196 -15.37 7.87 -15.90
C ASP A 196 -14.55 9.13 -15.61
N ALA A 197 -15.03 10.29 -16.07
CA ALA A 197 -14.38 11.57 -15.83
C ALA A 197 -15.39 12.65 -15.43
N LEU A 198 -14.97 13.51 -14.51
CA LEU A 198 -15.65 14.73 -14.08
C LEU A 198 -14.78 15.92 -14.48
N PHE A 199 -15.39 16.96 -15.04
CA PHE A 199 -14.69 18.15 -15.54
C PHE A 199 -15.10 19.39 -14.73
N GLY A 200 -14.21 20.39 -14.65
CA GLY A 200 -14.50 21.67 -14.02
C GLY A 200 -14.51 21.62 -12.49
N GLY A 201 -13.68 20.76 -11.88
CA GLY A 201 -13.52 20.68 -10.43
C GLY A 201 -13.22 22.07 -9.81
N LYS A 202 -13.80 22.34 -8.62
CA LYS A 202 -13.62 23.62 -7.93
C LYS A 202 -12.14 23.88 -7.64
N LYS A 203 -11.67 25.09 -7.99
CA LYS A 203 -10.37 25.64 -7.58
C LYS A 203 -10.34 25.90 -6.07
#